data_AF-A0A1Q5TN25-F1
#
_entry.id   AF-A0A1Q5TN25-F1
#
_cell.length_a   1.000
_cell.length_b   1.000
_cell.length_c   1.000
_cell.angle_alpha   90.00
_cell.angle_beta   90.00
_cell.angle_gamma   90.00
#
_symmetry.space_group_name_H-M   'P 1'
#
loop_
_entity.id
_entity.type
_entity.pdbx_description
1 polymer ?
#
loop_
_entity_poly.entity_id
_entity_poly.type
_entity_poly.pdbx_seq_one_letter_code
_entity_poly.pdbx_strand_id
1 'polypeptide(L)'
;MNLSPLEILDLQDQLSDLLGQLVTADPLTQLDIQDEITAIMKKLGYGLSPVPETSTDDTTPDLEQTTTEIPQIVTDYLAGKFVKQNTDAFIATLEHLEPYVTTFITMPQVCDGANIWWEKTGKQLAA
;
A
#
# COMPACT_ATOMS: atom_id res chain seq x y z
N MET A 1 -8.74 24.97 1.36
CA MET A 1 -10.20 25.18 1.41
C MET A 1 -10.75 24.31 2.53
N ASN A 2 -11.61 24.85 3.39
CA ASN A 2 -12.29 24.05 4.41
C ASN A 2 -13.58 23.50 3.78
N LEU A 3 -13.66 22.19 3.58
CA LEU A 3 -14.85 21.57 2.98
C LEU A 3 -16.08 21.83 3.86
N SER A 4 -17.23 22.05 3.24
CA SER A 4 -18.47 22.21 4.01
C SER A 4 -18.88 20.88 4.63
N PRO A 5 -19.52 20.87 5.82
CA PRO A 5 -19.98 19.64 6.48
C PRO A 5 -20.86 18.76 5.59
N LEU A 6 -21.64 19.35 4.69
CA LEU A 6 -22.45 18.63 3.70
C LEU A 6 -21.60 17.97 2.61
N GLU A 7 -20.55 18.62 2.13
CA GLU A 7 -19.62 18.02 1.16
C GLU A 7 -18.80 16.89 1.79
N ILE A 8 -18.45 17.02 3.07
CA ILE A 8 -17.77 15.95 3.82
C ILE A 8 -18.67 14.71 3.95
N LEU A 9 -19.98 14.90 4.13
CA LEU A 9 -20.95 13.81 4.18
C LEU A 9 -21.12 13.14 2.80
N ASP A 10 -21.27 13.94 1.75
CA ASP A 10 -21.41 13.46 0.38
C ASP A 10 -20.17 12.67 -0.10
N LEU A 11 -18.98 13.17 0.21
CA LEU A 11 -17.73 12.49 -0.12
C LEU A 11 -17.53 11.19 0.69
N GLN A 12 -18.01 11.13 1.94
CA GLN A 12 -17.98 9.87 2.71
C GLN A 12 -18.97 8.83 2.18
N ASP A 13 -20.13 9.28 1.70
CA ASP A 13 -21.13 8.41 1.08
C ASP A 13 -20.58 7.80 -0.21
N GLN A 14 -19.99 8.63 -1.09
CA GLN A 14 -19.29 8.16 -2.30
C GLN A 14 -18.14 7.20 -1.99
N LEU A 15 -17.33 7.49 -0.96
CA LEU A 15 -16.24 6.62 -0.54
C LEU A 15 -16.75 5.25 -0.07
N SER A 16 -17.91 5.21 0.60
CA SER A 16 -18.53 3.97 1.07
C SER A 16 -19.08 3.13 -0.10
N ASP A 17 -19.69 3.78 -1.09
CA ASP A 17 -20.18 3.10 -2.31
C ASP A 17 -19.03 2.51 -3.12
N LEU A 18 -17.96 3.29 -3.32
CA LEU A 18 -16.74 2.85 -4.02
C LEU A 18 -16.03 1.72 -3.28
N LEU A 19 -15.98 1.72 -1.94
CA LEU A 19 -15.43 0.60 -1.17
C LEU A 19 -16.28 -0.67 -1.32
N GLY A 20 -17.61 -0.54 -1.41
CA GLY A 20 -18.51 -1.66 -1.69
C GLY A 20 -18.28 -2.24 -3.08
N GLN A 21 -18.07 -1.38 -4.08
CA GLN A 21 -17.73 -1.79 -5.44
C GLN A 21 -16.34 -2.41 -5.51
N LEU A 22 -15.34 -1.86 -4.82
CA LEU A 22 -13.96 -2.36 -4.78
C LEU A 22 -13.88 -3.84 -4.39
N VAL A 23 -14.72 -4.29 -3.45
CA VAL A 23 -14.76 -5.68 -2.96
C VAL A 23 -15.35 -6.65 -3.98
N THR A 24 -16.16 -6.14 -4.92
CA THR A 24 -16.91 -6.96 -5.88
C THR A 24 -16.43 -6.79 -7.32
N ALA A 25 -15.59 -5.78 -7.57
CA ALA A 25 -15.08 -5.44 -8.89
C ALA A 25 -13.93 -6.33 -9.33
N ASP A 26 -13.82 -6.54 -10.64
CA ASP A 26 -12.69 -7.20 -11.27
C ASP A 26 -11.36 -6.46 -10.99
N PRO A 27 -10.22 -7.15 -10.96
CA PRO A 27 -8.94 -6.56 -10.53
C PRO A 27 -8.46 -5.35 -11.37
N LEU A 28 -8.90 -5.23 -12.62
CA LEU A 28 -8.64 -4.05 -13.46
C LEU A 28 -9.50 -2.85 -13.02
N THR A 29 -10.78 -3.09 -12.76
CA THR A 29 -11.74 -2.10 -12.29
C THR A 29 -11.44 -1.70 -10.84
N GLN A 30 -10.93 -2.63 -10.04
CA GLN A 30 -10.49 -2.39 -8.67
C GLN A 30 -9.37 -1.35 -8.59
N LEU A 31 -8.50 -1.28 -9.59
CA LEU A 31 -7.45 -0.25 -9.66
C LEU A 31 -8.05 1.14 -9.92
N ASP A 32 -9.01 1.22 -10.85
CA ASP A 32 -9.72 2.46 -11.19
C ASP A 32 -10.51 3.00 -9.99
N ILE A 33 -11.23 2.10 -9.29
CA ILE A 33 -11.99 2.42 -8.08
C ILE A 33 -11.04 2.87 -6.94
N GLN A 34 -9.85 2.27 -6.81
CA GLN A 34 -8.86 2.70 -5.81
C GLN A 34 -8.34 4.13 -6.07
N ASP A 35 -8.16 4.49 -7.34
CA ASP A 35 -7.75 5.84 -7.73
C ASP A 35 -8.83 6.87 -7.37
N GLU A 36 -10.11 6.53 -7.61
CA GLU A 36 -11.25 7.37 -7.19
C GLU A 36 -11.35 7.51 -5.65
N ILE A 37 -11.21 6.40 -4.91
CA ILE A 37 -11.20 6.44 -3.43
C ILE A 37 -10.07 7.34 -2.94
N THR A 38 -8.88 7.24 -3.53
CA THR A 38 -7.72 8.06 -3.17
C THR A 38 -7.96 9.53 -3.46
N ALA A 39 -8.58 9.86 -4.60
CA ALA A 39 -8.96 11.23 -4.95
C ALA A 39 -9.98 11.83 -3.94
N ILE A 40 -10.94 11.01 -3.49
CA ILE A 40 -11.93 11.40 -2.48
C ILE A 40 -11.28 11.59 -1.11
N MET A 41 -10.41 10.66 -0.67
CA MET A 41 -9.65 10.80 0.58
C MET A 41 -8.79 12.07 0.59
N LYS A 42 -8.15 12.39 -0.55
CA LYS A 42 -7.37 13.62 -0.71
C LYS A 42 -8.24 14.87 -0.62
N LYS A 43 -9.44 14.85 -1.21
CA LYS A 43 -10.42 15.93 -1.07
C LYS A 43 -10.87 16.10 0.39
N LEU A 44 -11.19 15.01 1.08
CA LEU A 44 -11.54 15.00 2.51
C LEU A 44 -10.39 15.39 3.44
N GLY A 45 -9.16 15.53 2.94
CA GLY A 45 -7.99 15.88 3.73
C GLY A 45 -7.29 14.70 4.41
N TYR A 46 -7.69 13.47 4.11
CA TYR A 46 -7.05 12.24 4.62
C TYR A 46 -5.74 11.86 3.88
N GLY A 47 -5.21 12.74 3.03
CA GLY A 47 -3.98 12.53 2.24
C GLY A 47 -3.02 13.72 2.24
N LEU A 48 -3.14 14.64 3.21
CA LEU A 48 -2.22 15.76 3.39
C LEU A 48 -1.54 15.64 4.76
N SER A 49 -0.55 14.76 4.86
CA SER A 49 0.58 15.08 5.73
C SER A 49 1.28 16.28 5.09
N PRO A 50 1.41 17.43 5.76
CA PRO A 50 2.27 18.49 5.27
C PRO A 50 3.70 17.95 5.34
N VAL A 51 4.25 17.46 4.23
CA VAL A 51 5.69 17.49 4.03
C VAL A 51 6.00 18.95 3.72
N PRO A 52 6.72 19.68 4.59
CA PRO A 52 7.12 21.03 4.25
C PRO A 52 8.06 20.96 3.05
N GLU A 53 7.66 21.63 1.97
CA GLU A 53 8.52 22.00 0.85
C GLU A 53 9.82 22.61 1.40
N THR A 54 10.93 21.90 1.24
CA THR A 54 12.27 22.48 1.35
C THR A 54 12.98 22.25 0.02
N SER A 55 12.77 23.20 -0.88
CA SER A 55 13.63 23.45 -2.02
C SER A 55 15.02 23.86 -1.54
N THR A 56 16.05 23.05 -1.80
CA THR A 56 17.41 23.57 -2.08
C THR A 56 18.25 22.53 -2.81
N ASP A 57 18.45 22.80 -4.11
CA ASP A 57 19.67 22.75 -4.91
C ASP A 57 20.73 21.62 -4.74
N ASP A 58 21.00 21.00 -5.89
CA ASP A 58 22.30 20.65 -6.47
C ASP A 58 22.94 19.26 -6.29
N THR A 59 23.33 18.73 -7.46
CA THR A 59 24.15 17.54 -7.76
C THR A 59 23.46 16.17 -7.78
N THR A 60 23.04 15.77 -8.99
CA THR A 60 22.93 14.36 -9.47
C THR A 60 24.31 13.95 -10.04
N PRO A 61 24.70 12.65 -10.12
CA PRO A 61 23.92 11.61 -10.82
C PRO A 61 23.84 10.25 -10.12
N ASP A 62 22.86 9.46 -10.54
CA ASP A 62 22.76 7.99 -10.37
C ASP A 62 22.17 7.47 -9.03
N LEU A 63 20.86 7.54 -8.88
CA LEU A 63 19.99 6.41 -9.21
C LEU A 63 18.53 6.85 -9.07
N GLU A 64 17.78 6.44 -10.07
CA GLU A 64 16.35 6.55 -10.25
C GLU A 64 15.50 6.53 -8.96
N GLN A 65 14.47 7.39 -9.00
CA GLN A 65 13.20 7.33 -8.27
C GLN A 65 13.14 8.02 -6.91
N THR A 66 12.99 9.34 -7.04
CA THR A 66 11.92 10.09 -6.37
C THR A 66 10.58 9.33 -6.41
N THR A 67 10.26 8.57 -5.36
CA THR A 67 8.88 8.29 -4.98
C THR A 67 8.81 8.22 -3.47
N THR A 68 8.41 9.32 -2.88
CA THR A 68 7.76 9.33 -1.58
C THR A 68 6.69 8.21 -1.56
N GLU A 69 6.63 7.47 -0.45
CA GLU A 69 5.43 6.79 0.09
C GLU A 69 5.23 5.27 -0.07
N ILE A 70 6.19 4.44 -0.49
CA ILE A 70 6.05 2.98 -0.24
C ILE A 70 7.40 2.39 0.19
N PRO A 71 7.50 1.76 1.39
CA PRO A 71 8.73 1.13 1.85
C PRO A 71 9.19 0.07 0.85
N GLN A 72 10.47 0.09 0.49
CA GLN A 72 11.03 -0.85 -0.48
C GLN A 72 10.78 -2.30 -0.08
N ILE A 73 10.72 -2.59 1.22
CA ILE A 73 10.38 -3.92 1.75
C ILE A 73 8.96 -4.38 1.35
N VAL A 74 7.98 -3.49 1.31
CA VAL A 74 6.61 -3.79 0.88
C VAL A 74 6.59 -4.03 -0.63
N THR A 75 7.31 -3.22 -1.40
CA THR A 75 7.45 -3.39 -2.84
C THR A 75 8.15 -4.72 -3.20
N ASP A 76 9.27 -5.02 -2.55
CA ASP A 76 10.00 -6.28 -2.72
C ASP A 76 9.16 -7.48 -2.27
N TYR A 77 8.30 -7.30 -1.27
CA TYR A 77 7.36 -8.32 -0.83
C TYR A 77 6.26 -8.57 -1.87
N LEU A 78 5.55 -7.54 -2.31
CA LEU A 78 4.51 -7.66 -3.35
C LEU A 78 5.06 -8.16 -4.69
N ALA A 79 6.33 -7.86 -4.99
CA ALA A 79 7.03 -8.41 -6.16
C ALA A 79 7.41 -9.90 -6.02
N GLY A 80 7.12 -10.54 -4.88
CA GLY A 80 7.42 -11.95 -4.65
C GLY A 80 8.92 -12.24 -4.54
N LYS A 81 9.74 -11.26 -4.16
CA LYS A 81 11.19 -11.45 -4.04
C LYS A 81 11.57 -12.30 -2.83
N PHE A 82 10.66 -12.35 -1.85
CA PHE A 82 10.73 -13.18 -0.66
C PHE A 82 10.84 -14.69 -0.99
N VAL A 83 10.37 -15.11 -2.17
CA VAL A 83 10.32 -16.51 -2.63
C VAL A 83 11.70 -17.17 -2.70
N LYS A 84 12.76 -16.36 -2.88
CA LYS A 84 14.16 -16.84 -2.94
C LYS A 84 14.85 -16.80 -1.57
N GLN A 85 14.19 -16.29 -0.53
CA GLN A 85 14.74 -16.12 0.80
C GLN A 85 14.51 -17.38 1.65
N ASN A 86 15.47 -17.68 2.54
CA ASN A 86 15.33 -18.75 3.55
C ASN A 86 14.29 -18.37 4.62
N THR A 87 13.81 -19.36 5.37
CA THR A 87 12.78 -19.18 6.40
C THR A 87 13.09 -18.05 7.39
N ASP A 88 14.29 -17.99 7.96
CA ASP A 88 14.70 -16.88 8.84
C ASP A 88 14.64 -15.50 8.15
N ALA A 89 15.09 -15.42 6.90
CA ALA A 89 15.07 -14.17 6.14
C ALA A 89 13.64 -13.76 5.74
N PHE A 90 12.76 -14.75 5.51
CA PHE A 90 11.34 -14.54 5.26
C PHE A 90 10.63 -14.00 6.51
N ILE A 91 10.87 -14.62 7.68
CA ILE A 91 10.32 -14.17 8.97
C ILE A 91 10.81 -12.76 9.28
N ALA A 92 12.11 -12.50 9.15
CA ALA A 92 12.65 -11.15 9.33
C ALA A 92 11.99 -10.15 8.38
N THR A 93 11.70 -10.54 7.13
CA THR A 93 10.98 -9.68 6.18
C THR A 93 9.56 -9.39 6.66
N LEU A 94 8.84 -10.38 7.21
CA LEU A 94 7.51 -10.20 7.79
C LEU A 94 7.51 -9.29 9.03
N GLU A 95 8.48 -9.45 9.94
CA GLU A 95 8.63 -8.60 11.13
C GLU A 95 8.88 -7.13 10.74
N HIS A 96 9.71 -6.90 9.74
CA HIS A 96 9.91 -5.55 9.19
C HIS A 96 8.71 -5.06 8.39
N LEU A 97 7.78 -5.94 8.02
CA LEU A 97 6.53 -5.62 7.33
C LEU A 97 5.41 -5.25 8.28
N GLU A 98 5.38 -5.79 9.50
CA GLU A 98 4.40 -5.50 10.55
C GLU A 98 4.02 -4.02 10.69
N PRO A 99 4.97 -3.06 10.80
CA PRO A 99 4.63 -1.64 10.94
C PRO A 99 3.99 -1.04 9.68
N TYR A 100 4.09 -1.72 8.55
CA TYR A 100 3.53 -1.32 7.26
C TYR A 100 2.24 -2.07 6.91
N VAL A 101 1.94 -3.16 7.62
CA VAL A 101 0.64 -3.81 7.59
C VAL A 101 -0.39 -2.80 8.07
N THR A 102 -1.46 -2.59 7.29
CA THR A 102 -2.51 -1.56 7.40
C THR A 102 -2.21 -0.21 6.76
N THR A 103 -0.95 0.13 6.47
CA THR A 103 -0.58 1.40 5.83
C THR A 103 -0.25 1.23 4.35
N PHE A 104 0.55 0.21 4.01
CA PHE A 104 1.03 -0.03 2.65
C PHE A 104 0.74 -1.44 2.14
N ILE A 105 0.49 -2.38 3.05
CA ILE A 105 0.08 -3.74 2.71
C ILE A 105 -1.10 -4.13 3.60
N THR A 106 -1.97 -5.00 3.09
CA THR A 106 -3.08 -5.54 3.89
C THR A 106 -2.74 -6.94 4.41
N MET A 107 -3.30 -7.30 5.56
CA MET A 107 -3.16 -8.65 6.14
C MET A 107 -3.43 -9.79 5.14
N PRO A 108 -4.49 -9.75 4.30
CA PRO A 108 -4.69 -10.76 3.26
C PRO A 108 -3.56 -10.82 2.23
N GLN A 109 -2.97 -9.69 1.82
CA GLN A 109 -1.80 -9.69 0.91
C GLN A 109 -0.55 -10.26 1.58
N VAL A 110 -0.36 -10.04 2.87
CA VAL A 110 0.70 -10.69 3.65
C VAL A 110 0.47 -12.21 3.69
N CYS A 111 -0.74 -12.67 4.00
CA CYS A 111 -1.09 -14.09 3.98
C CYS A 111 -0.91 -14.72 2.60
N ASP A 112 -1.29 -14.02 1.53
CA ASP A 112 -1.12 -14.48 0.15
C ASP A 112 0.38 -14.63 -0.20
N GLY A 113 1.20 -13.65 0.18
CA GLY A 113 2.65 -13.73 0.04
C GLY A 113 3.27 -14.91 0.81
N ALA A 114 2.80 -15.18 2.03
CA ALA A 114 3.25 -16.33 2.81
C ALA A 114 2.86 -17.67 2.16
N ASN A 115 1.67 -17.75 1.56
CA ASN A 115 1.27 -18.92 0.75
C ASN A 115 2.15 -19.08 -0.49
N ILE A 116 2.41 -18.01 -1.23
CA ILE A 116 3.29 -18.06 -2.42
C ILE A 116 4.71 -18.51 -2.03
N TRP A 117 5.23 -18.02 -0.90
CA TRP A 117 6.53 -18.42 -0.38
C TRP A 117 6.54 -19.91 -0.05
N TRP A 118 5.48 -20.38 0.61
CA TRP A 118 5.30 -21.78 0.96
C TRP A 118 5.22 -22.68 -0.27
N GLU A 119 4.38 -22.35 -1.25
CA GLU A 119 4.21 -23.15 -2.47
C GLU A 119 5.52 -23.30 -3.23
N LYS A 120 6.39 -22.30 -3.15
CA LYS A 120 7.69 -22.28 -3.82
C LYS A 120 8.83 -22.91 -3.05
N THR A 121 8.87 -22.74 -1.73
CA THR A 121 9.93 -23.31 -0.89
C THR A 121 9.58 -24.72 -0.40
N GLY A 122 8.30 -25.10 -0.39
CA GLY A 122 7.79 -26.35 0.16
C GLY A 122 7.98 -26.46 1.69
N LYS A 123 8.30 -25.36 2.36
CA LYS A 123 8.63 -25.34 3.79
C LYS A 123 7.44 -24.85 4.59
N GLN A 124 7.01 -25.67 5.55
CA GLN A 124 5.95 -25.29 6.48
C GLN A 124 6.49 -24.30 7.51
N LEU A 125 5.93 -23.09 7.58
CA LEU A 125 6.05 -22.24 8.77
C LEU A 125 5.27 -22.96 9.87
N ALA A 126 6.00 -23.62 10.77
CA ALA A 126 5.39 -24.27 11.92
C ALA A 126 4.75 -23.19 12.80
N ALA A 127 3.42 -23.31 12.99
CA ALA A 127 2.62 -22.48 13.86
C ALA A 127 3.00 -22.68 15.34
#